data_AF-A0A2V9BGN0-F1
#
_entry.id   AF-A0A2V9BGN0-F1
#
_cell.length_a   1.000
_cell.length_b   1.000
_cell.length_c   1.000
_cell.angle_alpha   90.00
_cell.angle_beta   90.00
_cell.angle_gamma   90.00
#
_symmetry.space_group_name_H-M   'P 1'
#
loop_
_entity.id
_entity.type
_entity.pdbx_description
1 polymer ?
#
loop_
_entity_poly.entity_id
_entity_poly.type
_entity_poly.pdbx_seq_one_letter_code
_entity_poly.pdbx_strand_id
1 'polypeptide(L)'
;MKKLWLQIARATLILSSTIGLCGSSVLAQSPSSAELKHKVDVYLRNMFAFGPDVKLVVGDFKETGIPGLLETDIALTIGENKENAKMWVSKDGKFLLRGELNDMSKDALAENRSKLDLKNAPAAGNPNGSITVVEFADFECPVCRNLHEAIRGLLPKYPQVRLVFKDFPIEQIHPWARTAALAGRCAYEQDPKAFWKLYDSLYDNQDLISAANAWDKVVDYAGQAGLKTDAFKACMTSPEAAAAVEASIANAKLMEVGSTPTLFVNGRRIVGADPHQLEQFLQYEIQQTSAKKN
;
A
#
# COMPACT_ATOMS: atom_id res chain seq x y z
N MET A 1 8.51 24.76 54.20
CA MET A 1 7.33 23.90 54.51
C MET A 1 7.57 22.57 53.79
N LYS A 2 8.09 21.55 54.51
CA LYS A 2 7.39 20.29 54.87
C LYS A 2 6.80 19.58 53.64
N LYS A 3 7.12 18.35 53.23
CA LYS A 3 7.74 17.14 53.81
C LYS A 3 7.98 16.17 52.62
N LEU A 4 9.10 15.45 52.54
CA LEU A 4 9.23 13.99 52.82
C LEU A 4 8.56 13.13 51.72
N TRP A 5 9.22 12.24 50.96
CA TRP A 5 10.00 11.08 51.41
C TRP A 5 11.07 10.64 50.38
N LEU A 6 12.31 10.59 50.86
CA LEU A 6 13.36 9.65 50.43
C LEU A 6 13.75 8.88 51.71
N GLN A 7 14.26 7.66 51.55
CA GLN A 7 14.83 6.74 52.56
C GLN A 7 13.95 5.54 52.95
N ILE A 8 14.31 4.38 52.40
CA ILE A 8 14.73 3.25 53.23
C ILE A 8 16.10 2.81 52.71
N ALA A 9 17.11 2.91 53.55
CA ALA A 9 18.46 2.40 53.35
C ALA A 9 18.86 1.57 54.57
N ARG A 10 19.81 0.63 54.33
CA ARG A 10 20.59 -0.22 55.25
C ARG A 10 19.96 -1.60 55.50
N ALA A 11 20.46 -2.66 54.87
CA ALA A 11 21.77 -3.33 55.02
C ALA A 11 21.88 -4.13 56.32
N THR A 12 21.78 -5.45 56.21
CA THR A 12 22.34 -6.39 57.17
C THR A 12 23.12 -7.45 56.39
N LEU A 13 24.45 -7.36 56.50
CA LEU A 13 25.36 -8.47 56.23
C LEU A 13 25.12 -9.55 57.30
N ILE A 14 24.81 -10.78 56.90
CA ILE A 14 25.08 -11.97 57.71
C ILE A 14 25.93 -12.89 56.83
N LEU A 15 27.21 -13.03 57.20
CA LEU A 15 28.04 -14.17 56.83
C LEU A 15 27.50 -15.39 57.58
N SER A 16 27.11 -16.44 56.86
CA SER A 16 27.26 -17.81 57.37
C SER A 16 27.19 -18.83 56.23
N SER A 17 28.28 -19.59 56.13
CA SER A 17 28.35 -21.00 55.72
C SER A 17 27.88 -21.39 54.32
N THR A 18 28.88 -21.66 53.49
CA THR A 18 28.91 -22.65 52.41
C THR A 18 27.94 -23.82 52.60
N ILE A 19 26.92 -23.88 51.75
CA ILE A 19 26.47 -25.15 51.16
C ILE A 19 26.60 -24.95 49.65
N GLY A 20 27.60 -25.63 49.08
CA GLY A 20 27.70 -25.78 47.64
C GLY A 20 26.49 -26.55 47.14
N LEU A 21 25.56 -25.84 46.51
CA LEU A 21 24.91 -26.37 45.32
C LEU A 21 25.49 -25.59 44.15
N CYS A 22 26.51 -26.16 43.51
CA CYS A 22 26.65 -26.04 42.06
C CYS A 22 25.42 -26.72 41.45
N GLY A 23 24.26 -26.08 41.55
CA GLY A 23 23.22 -26.27 40.57
C GLY A 23 23.76 -25.63 39.31
N SER A 24 24.43 -26.43 38.48
CA SER A 24 24.67 -26.08 37.10
C SER A 24 23.30 -25.71 36.54
N SER A 25 22.97 -24.42 36.50
CA SER A 25 21.93 -23.94 35.62
C SER A 25 22.41 -24.34 34.25
N VAL A 26 21.93 -25.50 33.77
CA VAL A 26 22.03 -25.86 32.37
C VAL A 26 21.24 -24.75 31.70
N LEU A 27 21.94 -23.67 31.30
CA LEU A 27 21.41 -22.74 30.33
C LEU A 27 21.02 -23.63 29.17
N ALA A 28 19.73 -23.86 29.00
CA ALA A 28 19.22 -24.66 27.90
C ALA A 28 19.85 -24.09 26.64
N GLN A 29 20.75 -24.86 26.03
CA GLN A 29 21.44 -24.42 24.84
C GLN A 29 20.37 -24.06 23.81
N SER A 30 20.50 -22.87 23.22
CA SER A 30 19.60 -22.48 22.16
C SER A 30 19.64 -23.54 21.06
N PRO A 31 18.49 -23.98 20.54
CA PRO A 31 18.44 -24.97 19.47
C PRO A 31 19.27 -24.51 18.27
N SER A 32 19.91 -25.46 17.60
CA SER A 32 20.61 -25.21 16.35
C SER A 32 19.64 -24.70 15.28
N SER A 33 20.18 -24.07 14.23
CA SER A 33 19.38 -23.60 13.09
C SER A 33 18.56 -24.73 12.45
N ALA A 34 19.13 -25.93 12.33
CA ALA A 34 18.43 -27.10 11.79
C ALA A 34 17.26 -27.55 12.68
N GLU A 35 17.45 -27.60 13.99
CA GLU A 35 16.39 -27.94 14.95
C GLU A 35 15.27 -26.90 14.94
N LEU A 36 15.61 -25.61 14.85
CA LEU A 36 14.64 -24.53 14.71
C LEU A 36 13.84 -24.65 13.41
N LYS A 37 14.50 -24.90 12.27
CA LYS A 37 13.81 -25.11 10.99
C LYS A 37 12.83 -26.28 11.06
N HIS A 38 13.25 -27.42 11.61
CA HIS A 38 12.39 -28.58 11.79
C HIS A 38 11.19 -28.27 12.70
N LYS A 39 11.43 -27.59 13.83
CA LYS A 39 10.37 -27.20 14.77
C LYS A 39 9.34 -26.27 14.12
N VAL A 40 9.80 -25.29 13.34
CA VAL A 40 8.92 -24.39 12.58
C VAL A 40 8.12 -25.15 11.53
N ASP A 41 8.76 -26.03 10.75
CA ASP A 41 8.08 -26.86 9.74
C ASP A 41 6.97 -27.70 10.38
N VAL A 42 7.28 -28.46 11.44
CA VAL A 42 6.30 -29.30 12.15
C VAL A 42 5.16 -28.46 12.72
N TYR A 43 5.48 -27.32 13.35
CA TYR A 43 4.47 -26.43 13.92
C TYR A 43 3.50 -25.90 12.86
N LEU A 44 4.02 -25.38 11.75
CA LEU A 44 3.20 -24.83 10.67
C LEU A 44 2.39 -25.92 9.97
N ARG A 45 2.98 -27.10 9.72
CA ARG A 45 2.24 -28.22 9.14
C ARG A 45 1.07 -28.66 10.01
N ASN A 46 1.27 -28.73 11.32
CA ASN A 46 0.18 -29.07 12.25
C ASN A 46 -0.86 -27.94 12.34
N MET A 47 -0.41 -26.68 12.41
CA MET A 47 -1.29 -25.51 12.53
C MET A 47 -2.20 -25.33 11.32
N PHE A 48 -1.70 -25.57 10.10
CA PHE A 48 -2.43 -25.35 8.85
C PHE A 48 -2.86 -26.64 8.15
N ALA A 49 -2.69 -27.80 8.79
CA ALA A 49 -2.97 -29.12 8.21
C ALA A 49 -2.28 -29.34 6.84
N PHE A 50 -1.04 -28.87 6.69
CA PHE A 50 -0.29 -29.03 5.44
C PHE A 50 0.13 -30.48 5.22
N GLY A 51 -0.57 -31.13 4.29
CA GLY A 51 -0.29 -32.48 3.83
C GLY A 51 0.97 -32.61 2.96
N PRO A 52 1.20 -33.81 2.40
CA PRO A 52 2.40 -34.11 1.60
C PRO A 52 2.49 -33.29 0.30
N ASP A 53 1.37 -32.84 -0.26
CA ASP A 53 1.32 -32.06 -1.50
C ASP A 53 1.75 -30.59 -1.30
N VAL A 54 1.96 -30.17 -0.05
CA VAL A 54 2.40 -28.83 0.29
C VAL A 54 3.91 -28.82 0.51
N LYS A 55 4.63 -28.11 -0.37
CA LYS A 55 6.05 -27.84 -0.18
C LYS A 55 6.22 -26.62 0.72
N LEU A 56 6.65 -26.86 1.95
CA LEU A 56 7.00 -25.84 2.93
C LEU A 56 8.53 -25.82 3.07
N VAL A 57 9.15 -24.64 2.89
CA VAL A 57 10.59 -24.45 3.07
C VAL A 57 10.82 -23.33 4.07
N VAL A 58 11.50 -23.64 5.17
CA VAL A 58 11.95 -22.67 6.17
C VAL A 58 13.33 -22.16 5.78
N GLY A 59 13.43 -20.86 5.49
CA GLY A 59 14.68 -20.18 5.14
C GLY A 59 15.68 -20.10 6.29
N ASP A 60 16.84 -19.55 6.02
CA ASP A 60 17.85 -19.28 7.05
C ASP A 60 17.39 -18.21 8.04
N PHE A 61 17.76 -18.40 9.30
CA PHE A 61 17.48 -17.44 10.36
C PHE A 61 18.47 -16.29 10.35
N LYS A 62 17.95 -15.07 10.42
CA LYS A 62 18.73 -13.83 10.51
C LYS A 62 18.43 -13.15 11.85
N GLU A 63 19.46 -12.60 12.49
CA GLU A 63 19.26 -11.79 13.69
C GLU A 63 18.47 -10.52 13.34
N THR A 64 17.56 -10.12 14.24
CA THR A 64 16.82 -8.86 14.10
C THR A 64 17.44 -7.77 14.98
N GLY A 65 16.90 -6.55 14.91
CA GLY A 65 17.23 -5.49 15.88
C GLY A 65 16.66 -5.75 17.29
N ILE A 66 15.86 -6.81 17.48
CA ILE A 66 15.28 -7.18 18.77
C ILE A 66 16.08 -8.35 19.36
N PRO A 67 16.72 -8.17 20.53
CA PRO A 67 17.49 -9.23 21.17
C PRO A 67 16.67 -10.51 21.37
N GLY A 68 17.19 -11.63 20.87
CA GLY A 68 16.57 -12.94 21.01
C GLY A 68 15.43 -13.23 20.03
N LEU A 69 15.21 -12.38 19.02
CA LEU A 69 14.25 -12.61 17.95
C LEU A 69 14.98 -12.78 16.61
N LEU A 70 14.68 -13.88 15.93
CA LEU A 70 15.21 -14.23 14.62
C LEU A 70 14.13 -14.02 13.55
N GLU A 71 14.52 -13.58 12.35
CA GLU A 71 13.67 -13.54 11.16
C GLU A 71 13.97 -14.73 10.25
N THR A 72 12.95 -15.31 9.62
CA THR A 72 13.09 -16.28 8.54
C THR A 72 12.01 -16.08 7.48
N ASP A 73 12.34 -16.41 6.23
CA ASP A 73 11.38 -16.46 5.13
C ASP A 73 10.80 -17.88 5.02
N ILE A 74 9.48 -17.98 4.93
CA ILE A 74 8.75 -19.23 4.72
C ILE A 74 8.25 -19.26 3.28
N ALA A 75 8.79 -20.17 2.47
CA ALA A 75 8.32 -20.38 1.11
C ALA A 75 7.31 -21.54 1.09
N LEU A 76 6.08 -21.25 0.67
CA LEU A 76 4.97 -22.19 0.55
C LEU A 76 4.66 -22.41 -0.93
N THR A 77 4.49 -23.66 -1.34
CA THR A 77 3.99 -24.00 -2.69
C THR A 77 2.83 -24.98 -2.57
N ILE A 78 1.68 -24.59 -3.15
CA ILE A 78 0.45 -25.40 -3.21
C ILE A 78 -0.03 -25.41 -4.66
N GLY A 79 0.12 -26.54 -5.35
CA GLY A 79 -0.11 -26.62 -6.80
C GLY A 79 0.83 -25.66 -7.55
N GLU A 80 0.26 -24.75 -8.33
CA GLU A 80 1.01 -23.70 -9.04
C GLU A 80 1.25 -22.44 -8.21
N ASN A 81 0.53 -22.28 -7.09
CA ASN A 81 0.61 -21.10 -6.25
C ASN A 81 1.88 -21.14 -5.40
N LYS A 82 2.64 -20.04 -5.43
CA LYS A 82 3.82 -19.83 -4.59
C LYS A 82 3.60 -18.60 -3.74
N GLU A 83 3.76 -18.76 -2.44
CA GLU A 83 3.67 -17.66 -1.47
C GLU A 83 4.94 -17.63 -0.63
N ASN A 84 5.37 -16.43 -0.27
CA ASN A 84 6.44 -16.23 0.70
C ASN A 84 5.87 -15.43 1.87
N ALA A 85 6.19 -15.83 3.09
CA ALA A 85 5.81 -15.10 4.29
C ALA A 85 7.03 -14.91 5.19
N LYS A 86 7.21 -13.72 5.75
CA LYS A 86 8.16 -13.51 6.84
C LYS A 86 7.55 -13.99 8.15
N MET A 87 8.37 -14.66 8.94
CA MET A 87 8.03 -15.04 10.31
C MET A 87 9.17 -14.73 11.24
N TRP A 88 8.84 -14.51 12.51
CA TRP A 88 9.83 -14.28 13.55
C TRP A 88 9.77 -15.39 14.57
N VAL A 89 10.93 -15.88 14.98
CA VAL A 89 11.06 -17.01 15.89
C VAL A 89 11.95 -16.58 17.05
N SER A 90 11.53 -16.85 18.28
CA SER A 90 12.41 -16.61 19.42
C SER A 90 13.64 -17.51 19.33
N LYS A 91 14.81 -17.02 19.74
CA LYS A 91 16.09 -17.74 19.65
C LYS A 91 16.12 -19.01 20.50
N ASP A 92 15.25 -19.11 21.52
CA ASP A 92 15.01 -20.32 22.29
C ASP A 92 14.00 -21.30 21.64
N GLY A 93 13.46 -20.93 20.48
CA GLY A 93 12.55 -21.72 19.67
C GLY A 93 11.15 -21.91 20.27
N LYS A 94 10.77 -21.17 21.31
CA LYS A 94 9.47 -21.35 21.98
C LYS A 94 8.32 -20.57 21.33
N PHE A 95 8.61 -19.45 20.70
CA PHE A 95 7.62 -18.57 20.14
C PHE A 95 7.82 -18.41 18.64
N LEU A 96 6.72 -18.45 17.91
CA LEU A 96 6.65 -18.06 16.51
C LEU A 96 5.63 -16.94 16.40
N LEU A 97 6.06 -15.79 15.88
CA LEU A 97 5.22 -14.64 15.58
C LEU A 97 4.97 -14.56 14.08
N ARG A 98 3.71 -14.32 13.73
CA ARG A 98 3.24 -13.98 12.38
C ARG A 98 2.79 -12.53 12.40
N GLY A 99 3.17 -11.72 11.41
CA GLY A 99 2.83 -10.30 11.38
C GLY A 99 3.79 -9.49 10.54
N GLU A 100 3.98 -8.23 10.91
CA GLU A 100 4.97 -7.33 10.31
C GLU A 100 5.81 -6.72 11.43
N LEU A 101 7.13 -6.72 11.27
CA LEU A 101 8.04 -6.04 12.19
C LEU A 101 8.36 -4.65 11.64
N ASN A 102 7.78 -3.63 12.27
CA ASN A 102 7.94 -2.24 11.85
C ASN A 102 8.92 -1.49 12.76
N ASP A 103 9.89 -0.82 12.15
CA ASP A 103 10.83 0.07 12.84
C ASP A 103 10.16 1.41 13.13
N MET A 104 9.67 1.59 14.37
CA MET A 104 8.98 2.80 14.80
C MET A 104 9.86 4.06 14.85
N SER A 105 11.18 3.92 14.69
CA SER A 105 12.10 5.06 14.58
C SER A 105 12.14 5.64 13.16
N LYS A 106 11.60 4.91 12.18
CA LYS A 106 11.54 5.32 10.78
C LYS A 106 10.19 5.89 10.44
N ASP A 107 10.19 6.74 9.43
CA ASP A 107 8.98 7.22 8.82
C ASP A 107 8.30 6.09 8.04
N ALA A 108 7.19 5.58 8.61
CA ALA A 108 6.44 4.43 8.09
C ALA A 108 5.90 4.61 6.66
N LEU A 109 5.92 5.83 6.13
CA LEU A 109 5.37 6.16 4.82
C LEU A 109 6.46 6.56 3.81
N ALA A 110 7.74 6.61 4.24
CA ALA A 110 8.84 7.08 3.39
C ALA A 110 9.02 6.23 2.13
N GLU A 111 8.87 4.91 2.25
CA GLU A 111 8.98 3.99 1.13
C GLU A 111 7.85 4.18 0.11
N ASN A 112 6.60 4.30 0.57
CA ASN A 112 5.49 4.57 -0.34
C ASN A 112 5.67 5.93 -1.05
N ARG A 113 6.10 6.96 -0.32
CA ARG A 113 6.37 8.27 -0.94
C ARG A 113 7.51 8.24 -1.95
N SER A 114 8.54 7.40 -1.76
CA SER A 114 9.64 7.29 -2.72
C SER A 114 9.30 6.48 -3.96
N LYS A 115 8.37 5.51 -3.84
CA LYS A 115 7.92 4.65 -4.93
C LYS A 115 6.80 5.26 -5.78
N LEU A 116 5.98 6.17 -5.24
CA LEU A 116 4.93 6.85 -6.00
C LEU A 116 5.52 7.75 -7.10
N ASP A 117 5.25 7.42 -8.36
CA ASP A 117 5.69 8.24 -9.49
C ASP A 117 4.59 9.22 -9.92
N LEU A 118 4.80 10.49 -9.57
CA LEU A 118 3.89 11.60 -9.84
C LEU A 118 4.18 12.31 -11.18
N LYS A 119 5.21 11.88 -11.92
CA LYS A 119 5.58 12.51 -13.18
C LYS A 119 4.56 12.18 -14.26
N ASN A 120 4.38 13.12 -15.19
CA ASN A 120 3.51 12.95 -16.36
C ASN A 120 2.08 12.48 -16.02
N ALA A 121 1.59 12.76 -14.81
CA ALA A 121 0.27 12.37 -14.35
C ALA A 121 -0.67 13.58 -14.28
N PRO A 122 -1.95 13.43 -14.66
CA PRO A 122 -2.94 14.47 -14.47
C PRO A 122 -3.07 14.88 -13.00
N ALA A 123 -3.13 16.18 -12.75
CA ALA A 123 -3.29 16.72 -11.41
C ALA A 123 -4.39 17.80 -11.35
N ALA A 124 -5.14 17.82 -10.25
CA ALA A 124 -6.20 18.78 -9.94
C ALA A 124 -6.07 19.29 -8.50
N GLY A 125 -6.91 20.27 -8.16
CA GLY A 125 -6.85 20.96 -6.87
C GLY A 125 -5.71 21.97 -6.83
N ASN A 126 -5.04 22.07 -5.68
CA ASN A 126 -3.94 23.01 -5.50
C ASN A 126 -2.61 22.38 -5.94
N PRO A 127 -1.94 22.88 -7.00
CA PRO A 127 -0.66 22.31 -7.46
C PRO A 127 0.45 22.37 -6.40
N ASN A 128 0.33 23.31 -5.45
CA ASN A 128 1.23 23.49 -4.31
C ASN A 128 0.60 22.99 -3.00
N GLY A 129 -0.42 22.12 -3.08
CA GLY A 129 -1.07 21.53 -1.92
C GLY A 129 -0.09 20.75 -1.05
N SER A 130 -0.18 20.93 0.27
CA SER A 130 0.64 20.18 1.23
C SER A 130 0.21 18.72 1.39
N ILE A 131 -0.95 18.34 0.83
CA ILE A 131 -1.50 16.99 0.87
C ILE A 131 -1.61 16.50 -0.56
N THR A 132 -0.82 15.50 -0.94
CA THR A 132 -0.96 14.84 -2.24
C THR A 132 -1.80 13.57 -2.06
N VAL A 133 -2.90 13.50 -2.80
CA VAL A 133 -3.74 12.31 -2.93
C VAL A 133 -3.45 11.71 -4.30
N VAL A 134 -2.87 10.52 -4.34
CA VAL A 134 -2.71 9.75 -5.59
C VAL A 134 -3.83 8.74 -5.67
N GLU A 135 -4.58 8.73 -6.76
CA GLU A 135 -5.64 7.77 -7.05
C GLU A 135 -5.20 6.84 -8.17
N PHE A 136 -5.09 5.53 -7.89
CA PHE A 136 -5.04 4.50 -8.92
C PHE A 136 -6.46 4.03 -9.21
N ALA A 137 -6.93 4.25 -10.43
CA ALA A 137 -8.32 4.03 -10.79
C ALA A 137 -8.50 3.50 -12.21
N ASP A 138 -9.70 2.97 -12.41
CA ASP A 138 -10.21 2.44 -13.65
C ASP A 138 -11.47 3.23 -14.02
N PHE A 139 -11.54 3.72 -15.25
CA PHE A 139 -12.67 4.51 -15.74
C PHE A 139 -13.97 3.72 -15.90
N GLU A 140 -13.91 2.39 -15.99
CA GLU A 140 -15.08 1.52 -16.06
C GLU A 140 -15.56 1.02 -14.69
N CYS A 141 -14.70 1.11 -13.67
CA CYS A 141 -15.03 0.61 -12.34
C CYS A 141 -16.15 1.44 -11.69
N PRO A 142 -17.28 0.81 -11.27
CA PRO A 142 -18.37 1.52 -10.60
C PRO A 142 -17.99 2.07 -9.23
N VAL A 143 -17.06 1.40 -8.53
CA VAL A 143 -16.56 1.87 -7.23
C VAL A 143 -15.68 3.11 -7.40
N CYS A 144 -14.95 3.23 -8.53
CA CYS A 144 -14.22 4.45 -8.86
C CYS A 144 -15.18 5.62 -9.15
N ARG A 145 -16.33 5.37 -9.80
CA ARG A 145 -17.39 6.39 -9.95
C ARG A 145 -17.89 6.91 -8.60
N ASN A 146 -18.13 6.02 -7.63
CA ASN A 146 -18.54 6.44 -6.29
C ASN A 146 -17.47 7.31 -5.60
N LEU A 147 -16.19 6.94 -5.73
CA LEU A 147 -15.09 7.76 -5.22
C LEU A 147 -15.01 9.11 -5.94
N HIS A 148 -15.20 9.11 -7.25
CA HIS A 148 -15.23 10.32 -8.06
C HIS A 148 -16.27 11.33 -7.55
N GLU A 149 -17.51 10.88 -7.30
CA GLU A 149 -18.57 11.71 -6.71
C GLU A 149 -18.15 12.29 -5.34
N ALA A 150 -17.53 11.46 -4.50
CA ALA A 150 -17.03 11.88 -3.20
C ALA A 150 -15.90 12.92 -3.31
N ILE A 151 -14.90 12.68 -4.16
CA ILE A 151 -13.79 13.59 -4.42
C ILE A 151 -14.30 14.93 -4.94
N ARG A 152 -15.26 14.92 -5.87
CA ARG A 152 -15.90 16.12 -6.44
C ARG A 152 -16.52 17.00 -5.34
N GLY A 153 -17.16 16.39 -4.34
CA GLY A 153 -17.73 17.10 -3.19
C GLY A 153 -16.70 17.51 -2.11
N LEU A 154 -15.59 16.79 -1.99
CA LEU A 154 -14.56 17.01 -0.98
C LEU A 154 -13.52 18.06 -1.40
N LEU A 155 -12.98 17.97 -2.62
CA LEU A 155 -11.87 18.83 -3.07
C LEU A 155 -12.10 20.34 -2.83
N PRO A 156 -13.28 20.92 -3.09
CA PRO A 156 -13.52 22.35 -2.82
C PRO A 156 -13.40 22.73 -1.33
N LYS A 157 -13.62 21.79 -0.41
CA LYS A 157 -13.53 22.01 1.05
C LYS A 157 -12.09 21.90 1.56
N TYR A 158 -11.20 21.30 0.77
CA TYR A 158 -9.83 20.96 1.16
C TYR A 158 -8.81 21.60 0.19
N PRO A 159 -8.60 22.93 0.24
CA PRO A 159 -7.71 23.66 -0.69
C PRO A 159 -6.22 23.30 -0.52
N GLN A 160 -5.87 22.48 0.47
CA GLN A 160 -4.55 21.94 0.71
C GLN A 160 -4.26 20.70 -0.15
N VAL A 161 -5.27 20.16 -0.83
CA VAL A 161 -5.16 18.91 -1.57
C VAL A 161 -4.72 19.14 -3.01
N ARG A 162 -3.73 18.36 -3.42
CA ARG A 162 -3.37 18.06 -4.80
C ARG A 162 -3.84 16.65 -5.12
N LEU A 163 -4.81 16.50 -6.00
CA LEU A 163 -5.21 15.20 -6.53
C LEU A 163 -4.31 14.84 -7.72
N VAL A 164 -3.83 13.61 -7.78
CA VAL A 164 -3.07 13.04 -8.89
C VAL A 164 -3.77 11.76 -9.33
N PHE A 165 -4.11 11.65 -10.62
CA PHE A 165 -4.75 10.47 -11.17
C PHE A 165 -3.72 9.54 -11.84
N LYS A 166 -3.87 8.23 -11.65
CA LYS A 166 -3.04 7.17 -12.23
C LYS A 166 -3.95 6.08 -12.80
N ASP A 167 -3.75 5.75 -14.07
CA ASP A 167 -4.46 4.66 -14.73
C ASP A 167 -4.09 3.29 -14.11
N PHE A 168 -5.09 2.48 -13.82
CA PHE A 168 -4.96 1.07 -13.48
C PHE A 168 -6.15 0.25 -14.02
N PRO A 169 -6.29 0.11 -15.35
CA PRO A 169 -7.41 -0.61 -15.96
C PRO A 169 -7.38 -2.11 -15.62
N ILE A 170 -8.48 -2.64 -15.08
CA ILE A 170 -8.64 -4.07 -14.74
C ILE A 170 -9.35 -4.79 -15.89
N GLU A 171 -8.64 -4.93 -17.01
CA GLU A 171 -9.17 -5.39 -18.31
C GLU A 171 -9.86 -6.77 -18.26
N GLN A 172 -9.55 -7.61 -17.27
CA GLN A 172 -10.12 -8.94 -17.14
C GLN A 172 -11.62 -8.92 -16.81
N ILE A 173 -12.11 -7.85 -16.19
CA ILE A 173 -13.51 -7.68 -15.79
C ILE A 173 -14.14 -6.39 -16.32
N HIS A 174 -13.32 -5.48 -16.83
CA HIS A 174 -13.71 -4.19 -17.38
C HIS A 174 -13.24 -4.08 -18.85
N PRO A 175 -14.04 -4.57 -19.82
CA PRO A 175 -13.63 -4.70 -21.22
C PRO A 175 -13.35 -3.40 -21.97
N TRP A 176 -13.77 -2.24 -21.48
CA TRP A 176 -13.47 -0.94 -22.07
C TRP A 176 -12.54 -0.05 -21.23
N ALA A 177 -12.09 -0.51 -20.07
CA ALA A 177 -11.14 0.18 -19.20
C ALA A 177 -9.87 0.67 -19.92
N ARG A 178 -9.25 -0.20 -20.76
CA ARG A 178 -8.04 0.18 -21.50
C ARG A 178 -8.29 1.30 -22.51
N THR A 179 -9.41 1.24 -23.22
CA THR A 179 -9.81 2.28 -24.18
C THR A 179 -9.98 3.62 -23.47
N ALA A 180 -10.62 3.63 -22.30
CA ALA A 180 -10.81 4.83 -21.51
C ALA A 180 -9.50 5.35 -20.88
N ALA A 181 -8.58 4.48 -20.45
CA ALA A 181 -7.26 4.88 -19.98
C ALA A 181 -6.43 5.57 -21.08
N LEU A 182 -6.43 5.01 -22.30
CA LEU A 182 -5.80 5.63 -23.47
C LEU A 182 -6.44 6.99 -23.81
N ALA A 183 -7.76 7.08 -23.74
CA ALA A 183 -8.50 8.33 -23.94
C ALA A 183 -8.09 9.39 -22.90
N GLY A 184 -8.04 9.03 -21.61
CA GLY A 184 -7.54 9.89 -20.56
C GLY A 184 -6.11 10.36 -20.84
N ARG A 185 -5.21 9.45 -21.20
CA ARG A 185 -3.83 9.79 -21.54
C ARG A 185 -3.73 10.82 -22.66
N CYS A 186 -4.47 10.60 -23.74
CA CYS A 186 -4.46 11.48 -24.91
C CYS A 186 -5.12 12.84 -24.66
N ALA A 187 -6.15 12.88 -23.81
CA ALA A 187 -6.73 14.13 -23.36
C ALA A 187 -5.71 14.96 -22.57
N TYR A 188 -4.98 14.32 -21.64
CA TYR A 188 -3.95 14.99 -20.84
C TYR A 188 -2.78 15.50 -21.67
N GLU A 189 -2.33 14.75 -22.69
CA GLU A 189 -1.26 15.17 -23.58
C GLU A 189 -1.62 16.38 -24.43
N GLN A 190 -2.87 16.46 -24.88
CA GLN A 190 -3.31 17.57 -25.70
C GLN A 190 -3.68 18.80 -24.86
N ASP A 191 -4.38 18.62 -23.73
CA ASP A 191 -4.68 19.69 -22.76
C ASP A 191 -4.96 19.10 -21.36
N PRO A 192 -4.08 19.34 -20.37
CA PRO A 192 -4.28 18.91 -18.98
C PRO A 192 -5.59 19.34 -18.34
N LYS A 193 -6.22 20.44 -18.79
CA LYS A 193 -7.54 20.86 -18.29
C LYS A 193 -8.67 20.08 -18.93
N ALA A 194 -8.54 19.73 -20.21
CA ALA A 194 -9.53 18.93 -20.92
C ALA A 194 -9.56 17.49 -20.44
N PHE A 195 -8.44 16.96 -19.94
CA PHE A 195 -8.41 15.69 -19.20
C PHE A 195 -9.50 15.62 -18.13
N TRP A 196 -9.59 16.64 -17.26
CA TRP A 196 -10.54 16.61 -16.15
C TRP A 196 -12.00 16.67 -16.60
N LYS A 197 -12.29 17.36 -17.72
CA LYS A 197 -13.62 17.32 -18.35
C LYS A 197 -13.96 15.95 -18.91
N LEU A 198 -12.99 15.28 -19.55
CA LEU A 198 -13.17 13.91 -20.03
C LEU A 198 -13.34 12.94 -18.86
N TYR A 199 -12.53 13.08 -17.80
CA TYR A 199 -12.61 12.31 -16.56
C TYR A 199 -14.01 12.42 -15.93
N ASP A 200 -14.55 13.63 -15.78
CA ASP A 200 -15.93 13.86 -15.33
C ASP A 200 -16.93 13.15 -16.27
N SER A 201 -16.81 13.35 -17.59
CA SER A 201 -17.74 12.79 -18.58
C SER A 201 -17.76 11.25 -18.56
N LEU A 202 -16.60 10.61 -18.43
CA LEU A 202 -16.52 9.15 -18.39
C LEU A 202 -17.17 8.58 -17.13
N TYR A 203 -16.92 9.17 -15.96
CA TYR A 203 -17.54 8.71 -14.72
C TYR A 203 -19.04 9.00 -14.66
N ASP A 204 -19.47 10.20 -15.07
CA ASP A 204 -20.88 10.60 -15.05
C ASP A 204 -21.74 9.80 -16.05
N ASN A 205 -21.12 9.19 -17.07
CA ASN A 205 -21.83 8.49 -18.14
C ASN A 205 -21.43 7.01 -18.27
N GLN A 206 -20.82 6.38 -17.25
CA GLN A 206 -20.39 4.97 -17.31
C GLN A 206 -21.49 4.04 -17.85
N ASP A 207 -22.74 4.23 -17.44
CA ASP A 207 -23.88 3.38 -17.83
C ASP A 207 -24.24 3.48 -19.33
N LEU A 208 -23.71 4.48 -20.04
CA LEU A 208 -23.89 4.68 -21.48
C LEU A 208 -22.74 4.13 -22.32
N ILE A 209 -21.68 3.63 -21.66
CA ILE A 209 -20.46 3.12 -22.27
C ILE A 209 -20.45 1.60 -22.13
N SER A 210 -20.05 0.93 -23.21
CA SER A 210 -19.92 -0.51 -23.32
C SER A 210 -18.70 -0.83 -24.17
N ALA A 211 -18.21 -2.07 -24.12
CA ALA A 211 -17.12 -2.52 -24.98
C ALA A 211 -17.37 -2.25 -26.47
N ALA A 212 -18.62 -2.34 -26.91
CA ALA A 212 -19.01 -2.18 -28.31
C ALA A 212 -18.99 -0.73 -28.81
N ASN A 213 -19.16 0.27 -27.91
CA ASN A 213 -19.26 1.69 -28.30
C ASN A 213 -18.21 2.59 -27.60
N ALA A 214 -17.31 2.02 -26.80
CA ALA A 214 -16.36 2.78 -26.00
C ALA A 214 -15.51 3.74 -26.83
N TRP A 215 -14.99 3.28 -27.98
CA TRP A 215 -14.19 4.12 -28.87
C TRP A 215 -14.95 5.38 -29.32
N ASP A 216 -16.17 5.22 -29.82
CA ASP A 216 -16.98 6.34 -30.30
C ASP A 216 -17.36 7.28 -29.15
N LYS A 217 -17.70 6.72 -27.99
CA LYS A 217 -18.06 7.50 -26.79
C LYS A 217 -16.90 8.34 -26.26
N VAL A 218 -15.71 7.76 -26.13
CA VAL A 218 -14.57 8.53 -25.62
C VAL A 218 -14.12 9.62 -26.61
N VAL A 219 -14.25 9.39 -27.91
CA VAL A 219 -13.99 10.41 -28.95
C VAL A 219 -15.03 11.54 -28.92
N ASP A 220 -16.32 11.21 -28.73
CA ASP A 220 -17.39 12.19 -28.57
C ASP A 220 -17.17 13.07 -27.33
N TYR A 221 -16.93 12.45 -26.17
CA TYR A 221 -16.64 13.18 -24.93
C TYR A 221 -15.35 14.01 -25.03
N ALA A 222 -14.33 13.52 -25.73
CA ALA A 222 -13.14 14.31 -26.01
C ALA A 222 -13.46 15.56 -26.84
N GLY A 223 -14.28 15.43 -27.88
CA GLY A 223 -14.76 16.57 -28.67
C GLY A 223 -15.53 17.59 -27.83
N GLN A 224 -16.42 17.13 -26.95
CA GLN A 224 -17.16 17.98 -26.00
C GLN A 224 -16.24 18.68 -25.00
N ALA A 225 -15.13 18.03 -24.60
CA ALA A 225 -14.10 18.63 -23.77
C ALA A 225 -13.28 19.73 -24.48
N GLY A 226 -13.41 19.85 -25.81
CA GLY A 226 -12.72 20.82 -26.66
C GLY A 226 -11.43 20.28 -27.32
N LEU A 227 -11.24 18.96 -27.31
CA LEU A 227 -10.08 18.30 -27.90
C LEU A 227 -10.21 18.21 -29.43
N LYS A 228 -9.08 18.23 -30.14
CA LYS A 228 -9.01 18.00 -31.58
C LYS A 228 -9.14 16.50 -31.84
N THR A 229 -10.34 16.08 -32.22
CA THR A 229 -10.72 14.65 -32.33
C THR A 229 -9.82 13.84 -33.26
N ASP A 230 -9.31 14.39 -34.37
CA ASP A 230 -8.40 13.65 -35.25
C ASP A 230 -7.03 13.37 -34.61
N ALA A 231 -6.44 14.37 -33.96
CA ALA A 231 -5.19 14.20 -33.22
C ALA A 231 -5.38 13.28 -31.99
N PHE A 232 -6.54 13.37 -31.34
CA PHE A 232 -6.92 12.52 -30.22
C PHE A 232 -7.03 11.05 -30.62
N LYS A 233 -7.77 10.74 -31.70
CA LYS A 233 -7.87 9.37 -32.25
C LYS A 233 -6.49 8.81 -32.62
N ALA A 234 -5.64 9.62 -33.27
CA ALA A 234 -4.28 9.20 -33.62
C ALA A 234 -3.44 8.87 -32.37
N CYS A 235 -3.53 9.70 -31.34
CA CYS A 235 -2.87 9.45 -30.06
C CYS A 235 -3.35 8.15 -29.40
N MET A 236 -4.66 7.87 -29.40
CA MET A 236 -5.19 6.67 -28.75
C MET A 236 -4.65 5.36 -29.34
N THR A 237 -4.25 5.38 -30.62
CA THR A 237 -3.61 4.23 -31.29
C THR A 237 -2.08 4.26 -31.22
N SER A 238 -1.49 5.25 -30.55
CA SER A 238 -0.04 5.44 -30.53
C SER A 238 0.64 4.50 -29.53
N PRO A 239 1.83 3.96 -29.87
CA PRO A 239 2.69 3.26 -28.90
C PRO A 239 3.04 4.11 -27.67
N GLU A 240 3.14 5.43 -27.82
CA GLU A 240 3.47 6.36 -26.75
C GLU A 240 2.37 6.42 -25.68
N ALA A 241 1.09 6.53 -26.09
CA ALA A 241 -0.04 6.50 -25.18
C ALA A 241 -0.13 5.15 -24.46
N ALA A 242 0.07 4.05 -25.19
CA ALA A 242 0.11 2.71 -24.61
C ALA A 242 1.24 2.58 -23.57
N ALA A 243 2.46 3.04 -23.89
CA ALA A 243 3.60 2.99 -22.98
C ALA A 243 3.36 3.82 -21.70
N ALA A 244 2.68 4.96 -21.80
CA ALA A 244 2.35 5.77 -20.64
C ALA A 244 1.32 5.11 -19.71
N VAL A 245 0.30 4.44 -20.26
CA VAL A 245 -0.65 3.63 -19.47
C VAL A 245 0.08 2.45 -18.81
N GLU A 246 0.93 1.73 -19.54
CA GLU A 246 1.73 0.64 -18.98
C GLU A 246 2.69 1.11 -17.87
N ALA A 247 3.26 2.31 -17.98
CA ALA A 247 4.07 2.90 -16.92
C ALA A 247 3.24 3.20 -15.65
N SER A 248 1.98 3.63 -15.80
CA SER A 248 1.06 3.79 -14.67
C SER A 248 0.75 2.44 -14.01
N ILE A 249 0.45 1.42 -14.81
CA ILE A 249 0.22 0.04 -14.34
C ILE A 249 1.46 -0.52 -13.62
N ALA A 250 2.65 -0.28 -14.16
CA ALA A 250 3.91 -0.70 -13.54
C ALA A 250 4.11 -0.02 -12.18
N ASN A 251 3.76 1.27 -12.05
CA ASN A 251 3.81 1.96 -10.77
C ASN A 251 2.76 1.41 -9.79
N ALA A 252 1.55 1.11 -10.25
CA ALA A 252 0.51 0.46 -9.44
C ALA A 252 0.98 -0.90 -8.90
N LYS A 253 1.61 -1.72 -9.75
CA LYS A 253 2.22 -3.01 -9.34
C LYS A 253 3.36 -2.84 -8.34
N LEU A 254 4.25 -1.87 -8.54
CA LEU A 254 5.31 -1.53 -7.59
C LEU A 254 4.75 -1.08 -6.23
N MET A 255 3.60 -0.41 -6.27
CA MET A 255 2.84 0.02 -5.10
C MET A 255 1.89 -1.05 -4.57
N GLU A 256 1.95 -2.29 -5.09
CA GLU A 256 1.11 -3.44 -4.69
C GLU A 256 -0.39 -3.13 -4.71
N VAL A 257 -0.83 -2.34 -5.69
CA VAL A 257 -2.25 -2.06 -5.91
C VAL A 257 -2.91 -3.30 -6.50
N GLY A 258 -3.84 -3.90 -5.74
CA GLY A 258 -4.58 -5.10 -6.14
C GLY A 258 -6.03 -4.84 -6.56
N SER A 259 -6.55 -3.61 -6.38
CA SER A 259 -7.92 -3.25 -6.71
C SER A 259 -8.07 -1.75 -6.95
N THR A 260 -9.14 -1.37 -7.64
CA THR A 260 -9.53 0.03 -7.87
C THR A 260 -10.83 0.38 -7.15
N PRO A 261 -10.96 1.61 -6.62
CA PRO A 261 -9.89 2.59 -6.48
C PRO A 261 -8.94 2.21 -5.32
N THR A 262 -7.67 2.55 -5.45
CA THR A 262 -6.73 2.59 -4.33
C THR A 262 -6.10 3.97 -4.28
N LEU A 263 -6.20 4.63 -3.12
CA LEU A 263 -5.61 5.95 -2.91
C LEU A 263 -4.34 5.89 -2.05
N PHE A 264 -3.50 6.90 -2.21
CA PHE A 264 -2.40 7.20 -1.30
C PHE A 264 -2.45 8.67 -0.88
N VAL A 265 -2.74 8.93 0.39
CA VAL A 265 -2.71 10.28 0.99
C VAL A 265 -1.34 10.48 1.64
N ASN A 266 -0.47 11.29 1.02
CA ASN A 266 0.93 11.48 1.48
C ASN A 266 1.70 10.16 1.72
N GLY A 267 1.38 9.13 0.92
CA GLY A 267 1.96 7.78 1.01
C GLY A 267 1.15 6.80 1.86
N ARG A 268 0.09 7.25 2.56
CA ARG A 268 -0.80 6.38 3.35
C ARG A 268 -1.87 5.76 2.47
N ARG A 269 -1.87 4.44 2.34
CA ARG A 269 -2.80 3.69 1.48
C ARG A 269 -4.23 3.69 2.03
N ILE A 270 -5.20 3.86 1.15
CA ILE A 270 -6.64 3.62 1.35
C ILE A 270 -7.10 2.71 0.22
N VAL A 271 -7.79 1.61 0.54
CA VAL A 271 -8.35 0.69 -0.46
C VAL A 271 -9.86 0.89 -0.51
N GLY A 272 -10.42 1.10 -1.70
CA GLY A 272 -11.83 1.35 -1.91
C GLY A 272 -12.20 2.84 -1.88
N ALA A 273 -13.51 3.10 -1.84
CA ALA A 273 -14.10 4.41 -2.11
C ALA A 273 -14.80 5.03 -0.89
N ASP A 274 -14.40 4.72 0.34
CA ASP A 274 -15.03 5.26 1.54
C ASP A 274 -14.71 6.76 1.72
N PRO A 275 -15.70 7.67 1.54
CA PRO A 275 -15.47 9.11 1.65
C PRO A 275 -15.09 9.53 3.06
N HIS A 276 -15.62 8.86 4.09
CA HIS A 276 -15.34 9.19 5.49
C HIS A 276 -13.89 8.87 5.84
N GLN A 277 -13.38 7.75 5.34
CA GLN A 277 -11.98 7.38 5.53
C GLN A 277 -11.02 8.35 4.82
N LEU A 278 -11.33 8.74 3.58
CA LEU A 278 -10.56 9.76 2.87
C LEU A 278 -10.56 11.08 3.65
N GLU A 279 -11.73 11.56 4.06
CA GLU A 279 -11.86 12.80 4.83
C GLU A 279 -11.09 12.75 6.16
N GLN A 280 -11.17 11.64 6.89
CA GLN A 280 -10.38 11.43 8.11
C GLN A 280 -8.87 11.60 7.86
N PHE A 281 -8.35 11.06 6.75
CA PHE A 281 -6.93 11.15 6.42
C PHE A 281 -6.54 12.57 6.05
N LEU A 282 -7.37 13.28 5.29
CA LEU A 282 -7.16 14.69 4.96
C LEU A 282 -7.09 15.55 6.22
N GLN A 283 -8.04 15.37 7.14
CA GLN A 283 -8.07 16.11 8.41
C GLN A 283 -6.84 15.82 9.27
N TYR A 284 -6.41 14.57 9.33
CA TYR A 284 -5.19 14.20 10.04
C TYR A 284 -3.94 14.91 9.46
N GLU A 285 -3.77 14.91 8.14
CA GLU A 285 -2.63 15.57 7.50
C GLU A 285 -2.65 17.11 7.68
N ILE A 286 -3.83 17.73 7.71
CA ILE A 286 -3.97 19.16 8.03
C ILE A 286 -3.49 19.46 9.45
N GLN A 287 -3.90 18.65 10.42
CA GLN A 287 -3.49 18.80 11.81
C GLN A 287 -1.96 18.64 11.95
N GLN A 288 -1.38 17.63 11.30
CA GLN A 288 0.07 17.40 11.34
C GLN A 288 0.87 18.52 10.68
N THR A 289 0.40 19.06 9.56
CA THR A 289 1.05 20.18 8.88
C THR A 289 1.01 21.46 9.75
N SER A 290 -0.09 21.66 10.49
CA SER A 290 -0.23 22.80 11.40
C SER A 290 0.66 22.67 12.63
N ALA A 291 0.78 21.46 13.20
CA ALA A 291 1.65 21.19 14.35
C ALA A 291 3.14 21.40 14.04
N LYS A 292 3.59 21.10 12.81
CA LYS A 292 4.99 21.31 12.39
C LYS A 292 5.38 22.78 12.15
N LYS A 293 4.41 23.69 12.06
CA LYS A 293 4.65 25.14 11.85
C LYS A 293 4.75 25.93 13.16
N ASN A 294 4.35 25.33 14.28
CA ASN A 294 4.43 25.90 15.63
C ASN A 294 5.61 25.30 16.40
#